data_AF-A0A444URK0-F1
#
_entry.id   AF-A0A444URK0-F1
#
_cell.length_a   1.000
_cell.length_b   1.000
_cell.length_c   1.000
_cell.angle_alpha   90.00
_cell.angle_beta   90.00
_cell.angle_gamma   90.00
#
_symmetry.space_group_name_H-M   'P 1'
#
loop_
_entity.id
_entity.type
_entity.pdbx_description
1 polymer ?
#
loop_
_entity_poly.entity_id
_entity_poly.type
_entity_poly.pdbx_seq_one_letter_code
_entity_poly.pdbx_strand_id
1 'polypeptide(L)'
;METVLTTVALYYYPFQGSKAQNSSKYLALVALAVVMRPTAVIVWLPLVSYHFWQEDTKLNLVLHHAMPVGLLTLGISTLVDRVFSGKWILVQLNFLKINVLQNVAVLYGSHPWYWYLTQGFPVVLGTHLPFFIHGSMLAPKRYRILLAAVIWTVLVYSHVHCPITMQFLQCPPDLTGNKSYIDEAEIFFSDPVRWLEAHFPNQTVLSTHLVFFEVLEKEISPFLERNSYVKTSEFFHTHVPEGRVGRNIFLYERQT
;
A
#
# COMPACT_ATOMS: atom_id res chain seq x y z
N MET A 1 11.88 6.86 2.95
CA MET A 1 11.59 7.35 4.31
C MET A 1 11.31 6.21 5.28
N GLU A 2 10.36 5.31 4.99
CA GLU A 2 10.05 4.16 5.87
C GLU A 2 11.26 3.27 6.17
N THR A 3 12.07 2.95 5.15
CA THR A 3 13.29 2.14 5.30
C THR A 3 14.28 2.81 6.26
N VAL A 4 14.50 4.11 6.12
CA VAL A 4 15.37 4.90 7.01
C VAL A 4 14.86 4.87 8.45
N LEU A 5 13.58 5.14 8.68
CA LEU A 5 12.99 5.09 10.03
C LEU A 5 13.11 3.69 10.64
N THR A 6 12.89 2.65 9.83
CA THR A 6 12.99 1.26 10.28
C THR A 6 14.43 0.89 10.64
N THR A 7 15.42 1.32 9.84
CA THR A 7 16.84 1.10 10.14
C THR A 7 17.25 1.81 11.43
N VAL A 8 16.84 3.07 11.63
CA VAL A 8 17.17 3.81 12.86
C VAL A 8 16.43 3.22 14.07
N ALA A 9 15.18 2.79 13.92
CA ALA A 9 14.45 2.12 15.00
C ALA A 9 15.07 0.76 15.37
N LEU A 10 15.53 -0.01 14.39
CA LEU A 10 16.25 -1.28 14.63
C LEU A 10 17.60 -1.05 15.31
N TYR A 11 18.27 0.08 15.09
CA TYR A 11 19.48 0.44 15.82
C TYR A 11 19.24 0.59 17.33
N TYR A 12 18.10 1.18 17.71
CA TYR A 12 17.70 1.35 19.11
C TYR A 12 16.90 0.15 19.69
N TYR A 13 16.66 -0.89 18.89
CA TYR A 13 15.83 -2.03 19.29
C TYR A 13 16.57 -2.94 20.31
N PRO A 14 15.93 -3.34 21.42
CA PRO A 14 16.55 -4.17 22.44
C PRO A 14 16.64 -5.64 21.97
N PHE A 15 17.74 -6.00 21.31
CA PHE A 15 18.03 -7.40 20.97
C PHE A 15 18.35 -8.23 22.22
N GLN A 16 18.06 -9.54 22.16
CA GLN A 16 18.36 -10.49 23.25
C GLN A 16 19.80 -10.37 23.75
N GLY A 17 19.94 -10.20 25.07
CA GLY A 17 21.24 -10.12 25.75
C GLY A 17 21.88 -8.73 25.75
N SER A 18 21.27 -7.72 25.13
CA SER A 18 21.65 -6.32 25.29
C SER A 18 20.81 -5.67 26.38
N LYS A 19 21.40 -4.86 27.27
CA LYS A 19 20.62 -3.97 28.15
C LYS A 19 19.78 -3.07 27.25
N ALA A 20 18.49 -2.92 27.54
CA ALA A 20 17.59 -2.08 26.78
C ALA A 20 18.15 -0.65 26.75
N GLN A 21 18.59 -0.20 25.57
CA GLN A 21 18.66 1.23 25.32
C GLN A 21 17.23 1.77 25.45
N ASN A 22 17.09 2.93 26.08
CA ASN A 22 15.82 3.60 26.40
C ASN A 22 14.67 3.25 25.44
N SER A 23 13.78 2.34 25.87
CA SER A 23 12.69 1.75 25.06
C SER A 23 11.80 2.81 24.41
N SER A 24 11.70 3.99 25.03
CA SER A 24 10.96 5.14 24.50
C SER A 24 11.46 5.59 23.12
N LYS A 25 12.77 5.51 22.86
CA LYS A 25 13.36 6.02 21.60
C LYS A 25 12.93 5.20 20.39
N TYR A 26 13.08 3.88 20.48
CA TYR A 26 12.67 3.01 19.36
C TYR A 26 11.15 3.04 19.22
N LEU A 27 10.37 3.02 20.31
CA LEU A 27 8.91 3.12 20.27
C LEU A 27 8.44 4.42 19.60
N ALA A 28 9.12 5.55 19.85
CA ALA A 28 8.82 6.81 19.18
C ALA A 28 9.08 6.76 17.66
N LEU A 29 10.19 6.14 17.24
CA LEU A 29 10.49 5.95 15.83
C LEU A 29 9.50 5.01 15.15
N VAL A 30 9.07 3.94 15.84
CA VAL A 30 8.03 3.02 15.35
C VAL A 30 6.69 3.73 15.23
N ALA A 31 6.27 4.47 16.24
CA ALA A 31 5.02 5.22 16.20
C ALA A 31 5.02 6.25 15.06
N LEU A 32 6.15 6.95 14.86
CA LEU A 32 6.33 7.85 13.72
C LEU A 32 6.26 7.11 12.37
N ALA A 33 6.90 5.95 12.25
CA ALA A 33 6.84 5.14 11.02
C ALA A 33 5.40 4.69 10.72
N VAL A 34 4.63 4.29 11.73
CA VAL A 34 3.21 3.90 11.60
C VAL A 34 2.32 5.08 11.22
N VAL A 35 2.55 6.26 11.80
CA VAL A 35 1.81 7.48 11.46
C VAL A 35 2.04 7.88 10.00
N MET A 36 3.31 7.87 9.57
CA MET A 36 3.69 8.21 8.19
C MET A 36 3.24 7.12 7.19
N ARG A 37 3.25 5.86 7.62
CA ARG A 37 2.85 4.72 6.78
C ARG A 37 2.20 3.63 7.65
N PRO A 38 0.86 3.51 7.66
CA PRO A 38 0.16 2.55 8.52
C PRO A 38 0.57 1.08 8.29
N THR A 39 1.06 0.73 7.10
CA THR A 39 1.56 -0.63 6.80
C THR A 39 2.81 -1.01 7.59
N ALA A 40 3.56 -0.05 8.13
CA ALA A 40 4.73 -0.31 8.98
C ALA A 40 4.36 -1.10 10.26
N VAL A 41 3.08 -1.07 10.68
CA VAL A 41 2.58 -1.92 11.78
C VAL A 41 2.85 -3.39 11.49
N ILE A 42 2.68 -3.84 10.24
CA ILE A 42 2.87 -5.24 9.85
C ILE A 42 4.30 -5.70 10.18
N VAL A 43 5.30 -4.89 9.82
CA VAL A 43 6.72 -5.20 10.05
C VAL A 43 7.06 -5.19 11.54
N TRP A 44 6.54 -4.20 12.28
CA TRP A 44 6.89 -4.00 13.69
C TRP A 44 6.10 -4.87 14.66
N LEU A 45 4.94 -5.41 14.27
CA LEU A 45 4.11 -6.24 15.12
C LEU A 45 4.88 -7.43 15.74
N PRO A 46 5.59 -8.30 14.98
CA PRO A 46 6.32 -9.42 15.57
C PRO A 46 7.47 -8.95 16.48
N LEU A 47 8.14 -7.83 16.14
CA LEU A 47 9.25 -7.28 16.91
C LEU A 47 8.77 -6.70 18.25
N VAL A 48 7.75 -5.85 18.23
CA VAL A 48 7.17 -5.26 19.44
C VAL A 48 6.53 -6.33 20.32
N SER A 49 5.84 -7.32 19.72
CA SER A 49 5.25 -8.44 20.46
C SER A 49 6.31 -9.29 21.15
N TYR A 50 7.45 -9.50 20.48
CA TYR A 50 8.57 -10.24 21.06
C TYR A 50 9.23 -9.50 22.22
N HIS A 51 9.46 -8.19 22.09
CA HIS A 51 9.96 -7.37 23.19
C HIS A 51 8.97 -7.35 24.36
N PHE A 52 7.67 -7.20 24.08
CA PHE A 52 6.62 -7.24 25.09
C PHE A 52 6.55 -8.59 25.83
N TRP A 53 6.85 -9.70 25.15
CA TRP A 53 6.91 -11.01 25.80
C TRP A 53 8.10 -11.14 26.76
N GLN A 54 9.25 -10.54 26.40
CA GLN A 54 10.47 -10.61 27.22
C GLN A 54 10.45 -9.69 28.43
N GLU A 55 9.66 -8.63 28.40
CA GLU A 55 9.57 -7.67 29.48
C GLU A 55 8.75 -8.24 30.65
N ASP A 56 9.35 -8.29 31.83
CA ASP A 56 8.66 -8.75 33.06
C ASP A 56 7.58 -7.74 33.49
N THR A 57 7.82 -6.44 33.29
CA THR A 57 6.92 -5.34 33.69
C THR A 57 6.06 -4.81 32.53
N LYS A 58 5.26 -5.70 31.93
CA LYS A 58 4.39 -5.43 30.76
C LYS A 58 3.53 -4.17 30.89
N LEU A 59 2.89 -3.98 32.04
CA LEU A 59 2.02 -2.82 32.28
C LEU A 59 2.80 -1.50 32.27
N ASN A 60 4.03 -1.50 32.82
CA ASN A 60 4.87 -0.32 32.84
C ASN A 60 5.32 0.05 31.42
N LEU A 61 5.74 -0.94 30.63
CA LEU A 61 6.11 -0.74 29.22
C LEU A 61 4.95 -0.11 28.41
N VAL A 62 3.73 -0.62 28.60
CA VAL A 62 2.56 -0.11 27.88
C VAL A 62 2.15 1.26 28.38
N LEU A 63 1.98 1.43 29.69
CA LEU A 63 1.41 2.65 30.28
C LEU A 63 2.37 3.84 30.23
N HIS A 64 3.66 3.62 30.47
CA HIS A 64 4.65 4.70 30.58
C HIS A 64 5.45 4.95 29.30
N HIS A 65 5.54 3.97 28.38
CA HIS A 65 6.31 4.14 27.14
C HIS A 65 5.41 4.08 25.90
N ALA A 66 4.70 2.98 25.66
CA ALA A 66 3.96 2.82 24.40
C ALA A 66 2.76 3.77 24.27
N MET A 67 1.92 3.86 25.30
CA MET A 67 0.70 4.68 25.28
C MET A 67 1.00 6.19 25.16
N PRO A 68 1.92 6.79 25.96
CA PRO A 68 2.18 8.23 25.87
C PRO A 68 2.80 8.61 24.53
N VAL A 69 3.73 7.79 24.02
CA VAL A 69 4.34 7.98 22.71
C VAL A 69 3.30 7.87 21.60
N GLY A 70 2.46 6.84 21.62
CA GLY A 70 1.40 6.63 20.63
C GLY A 70 0.40 7.78 20.62
N LEU A 71 -0.13 8.17 21.78
CA LEU A 71 -1.07 9.29 21.91
C LEU A 71 -0.46 10.61 21.44
N LEU A 72 0.80 10.89 21.81
CA LEU A 72 1.49 12.10 21.38
C LEU A 72 1.65 12.14 19.85
N THR A 73 2.15 11.06 19.25
CA THR A 73 2.36 10.99 17.79
C THR A 73 1.05 11.08 17.00
N LEU A 74 -0.01 10.39 17.43
CA LEU A 74 -1.33 10.46 16.81
C LEU A 74 -1.98 11.84 17.00
N GLY A 75 -1.83 12.44 18.19
CA GLY A 75 -2.30 13.80 18.46
C GLY A 75 -1.63 14.83 17.56
N ILE A 76 -0.31 14.73 17.36
CA ILE A 76 0.43 15.60 16.44
C ILE A 76 -0.04 15.37 14.99
N SER A 77 -0.16 14.11 14.55
CA SER A 77 -0.65 13.81 13.19
C SER A 77 -2.02 14.42 12.93
N THR A 78 -2.99 14.16 13.81
CA THR A 78 -4.37 14.64 13.65
C THR A 78 -4.46 16.16 13.68
N LEU A 79 -3.60 16.83 14.46
CA LEU A 79 -3.52 18.29 14.46
C LEU A 79 -2.98 18.81 13.12
N VAL A 80 -1.90 18.22 12.61
CA VAL A 80 -1.34 18.57 11.28
C VAL A 80 -2.41 18.37 10.20
N ASP A 81 -3.06 17.20 10.19
CA ASP A 81 -4.11 16.86 9.23
C ASP A 81 -5.27 17.87 9.31
N ARG A 82 -5.63 18.33 10.51
CA ARG A 82 -6.66 19.35 10.75
C ARG A 82 -6.27 20.73 10.23
N VAL A 83 -5.00 21.13 10.34
CA VAL A 83 -4.51 22.42 9.83
C VAL A 83 -4.59 22.46 8.31
N PHE A 84 -4.14 21.40 7.64
CA PHE A 84 -4.11 21.35 6.18
C PHE A 84 -5.49 21.06 5.56
N SER A 85 -6.25 20.13 6.13
CA SER A 85 -7.52 19.67 5.53
C SER A 85 -8.74 20.46 6.01
N GLY A 86 -8.60 21.31 7.04
CA GLY A 86 -9.69 22.08 7.64
C GLY A 86 -10.73 21.25 8.41
N LYS A 87 -10.65 19.91 8.37
CA LYS A 87 -11.57 18.96 9.00
C LYS A 87 -10.82 18.05 9.98
N TRP A 88 -11.51 17.59 11.02
CA TRP A 88 -10.98 16.57 11.93
C TRP A 88 -11.09 15.21 11.25
N ILE A 89 -9.96 14.73 10.74
CA ILE A 89 -9.88 13.45 10.03
C ILE A 89 -8.73 12.67 10.66
N LEU A 90 -9.02 11.43 11.08
CA LEU A 90 -7.98 10.50 11.51
C LEU A 90 -7.53 9.67 10.31
N VAL A 91 -6.46 10.10 9.65
CA VAL A 91 -6.00 9.56 8.36
C VAL A 91 -5.73 8.07 8.44
N GLN A 92 -5.21 7.59 9.56
CA GLN A 92 -4.86 6.18 9.76
C GLN A 92 -6.11 5.26 9.78
N LEU A 93 -7.24 5.73 10.32
CA LEU A 93 -8.51 4.99 10.29
C LEU A 93 -9.15 5.03 8.90
N ASN A 94 -9.07 6.18 8.22
CA ASN A 94 -9.51 6.26 6.83
C ASN A 94 -8.69 5.33 5.93
N PHE A 95 -7.38 5.24 6.15
CA PHE A 95 -6.52 4.28 5.46
C PHE A 95 -7.00 2.85 5.68
N LEU A 96 -7.27 2.45 6.93
CA LEU A 96 -7.76 1.12 7.25
C LEU A 96 -9.11 0.84 6.59
N LYS A 97 -10.04 1.80 6.66
CA LYS A 97 -11.37 1.68 6.05
C LYS A 97 -11.27 1.48 4.53
N ILE A 98 -10.52 2.34 3.85
CA ILE A 98 -10.46 2.35 2.39
C ILE A 98 -9.63 1.17 1.85
N ASN A 99 -8.46 0.92 2.43
CA ASN A 99 -7.51 -0.05 1.87
C ASN A 99 -7.79 -1.49 2.31
N VAL A 100 -8.25 -1.69 3.55
CA VAL A 100 -8.45 -3.04 4.11
C VAL A 100 -9.92 -3.44 4.12
N LEU A 101 -10.82 -2.57 4.61
CA LEU A 101 -12.24 -2.92 4.70
C LEU A 101 -12.96 -2.81 3.34
N GLN A 102 -12.62 -1.78 2.56
CA GLN A 102 -13.20 -1.55 1.23
C GLN A 102 -12.34 -2.13 0.09
N ASN A 103 -11.21 -2.77 0.40
CA ASN A 103 -10.34 -3.46 -0.55
C ASN A 103 -9.92 -2.65 -1.78
N VAL A 104 -9.84 -1.31 -1.68
CA VAL A 104 -9.40 -0.47 -2.80
C VAL A 104 -7.97 -0.79 -3.22
N ALA A 105 -7.16 -1.37 -2.32
CA ALA A 105 -5.82 -1.86 -2.63
C ALA A 105 -5.80 -2.89 -3.78
N VAL A 106 -6.92 -3.60 -4.02
CA VAL A 106 -7.01 -4.52 -5.15
C VAL A 106 -6.86 -3.79 -6.48
N LEU A 107 -7.31 -2.53 -6.60
CA LEU A 107 -7.19 -1.72 -7.82
C LEU A 107 -5.74 -1.62 -8.37
N TYR A 108 -4.74 -1.76 -7.50
CA TYR A 108 -3.33 -1.68 -7.86
C TYR A 108 -2.73 -3.01 -8.36
N GLY A 109 -3.55 -4.05 -8.51
CA GLY A 109 -3.11 -5.39 -8.87
C GLY A 109 -3.39 -6.40 -7.76
N SER A 110 -3.68 -7.63 -8.17
CA SER A 110 -3.72 -8.76 -7.25
C SER A 110 -2.91 -9.90 -7.83
N HIS A 111 -2.26 -10.66 -6.96
CA HIS A 111 -1.51 -11.83 -7.35
C HIS A 111 -1.94 -13.02 -6.48
N PRO A 112 -1.79 -14.26 -6.98
CA PRO A 112 -1.98 -15.44 -6.16
C PRO A 112 -1.11 -15.38 -4.90
N TRP A 113 -1.57 -16.01 -3.81
CA TRP A 113 -0.91 -15.92 -2.51
C TRP A 113 0.58 -16.29 -2.54
N TYR A 114 0.98 -17.24 -3.39
CA TYR A 114 2.37 -17.71 -3.51
C TYR A 114 3.28 -16.72 -4.25
N TRP A 115 2.73 -15.73 -4.95
CA TRP A 115 3.49 -14.83 -5.82
C TRP A 115 4.54 -14.01 -5.07
N TYR A 116 4.18 -13.48 -3.90
CA TYR A 116 5.14 -12.73 -3.06
C TYR A 116 6.29 -13.61 -2.58
N LEU A 117 6.07 -14.90 -2.38
CA LEU A 117 7.10 -15.84 -1.97
C LEU A 117 8.01 -16.24 -3.14
N THR A 118 7.43 -16.57 -4.30
CA THR A 118 8.18 -17.15 -5.43
C THR A 118 8.78 -16.13 -6.39
N GLN A 119 8.14 -14.97 -6.56
CA GLN A 119 8.57 -13.95 -7.52
C GLN A 119 8.85 -12.61 -6.84
N GLY A 120 7.91 -12.11 -6.04
CA GLY A 120 8.03 -10.79 -5.41
C GLY A 120 9.29 -10.68 -4.55
N PHE A 121 9.52 -11.65 -3.66
CA PHE A 121 10.66 -11.63 -2.76
C PHE A 121 12.01 -11.75 -3.48
N PRO A 122 12.23 -12.70 -4.42
CA PRO A 122 13.45 -12.74 -5.23
C PRO A 122 13.69 -11.46 -6.05
N VAL A 123 12.65 -10.90 -6.68
CA VAL A 123 12.77 -9.69 -7.50
C VAL A 123 13.18 -8.48 -6.66
N VAL A 124 12.58 -8.31 -5.48
CA VAL A 124 12.91 -7.19 -4.56
C VAL A 124 14.32 -7.32 -4.01
N LEU A 125 14.77 -8.53 -3.68
CA LEU A 125 16.15 -8.76 -3.21
C LEU A 125 17.18 -8.68 -4.34
N GLY A 126 16.80 -9.02 -5.56
CA GLY A 126 17.67 -9.00 -6.74
C GLY A 126 19.01 -9.68 -6.47
N THR A 127 20.11 -8.94 -6.69
CA THR A 127 21.48 -9.43 -6.50
C THR A 127 21.85 -9.70 -5.04
N HIS A 128 21.05 -9.25 -4.07
CA HIS A 128 21.28 -9.50 -2.65
C HIS A 128 20.73 -10.85 -2.17
N LEU A 129 19.94 -11.55 -2.99
CA LEU A 129 19.34 -12.83 -2.64
C LEU A 129 20.35 -13.89 -2.13
N PRO A 130 21.50 -14.17 -2.80
CA PRO A 130 22.46 -15.16 -2.28
C PRO A 130 23.04 -14.76 -0.92
N PHE A 131 23.31 -13.47 -0.70
CA PHE A 131 23.80 -12.97 0.59
C PHE A 131 22.74 -13.07 1.68
N PHE A 132 21.47 -12.82 1.37
CA PHE A 132 20.37 -13.01 2.30
C PHE A 132 20.23 -14.47 2.73
N ILE A 133 20.29 -15.42 1.79
CA ILE A 133 20.21 -16.86 2.08
C ILE A 133 21.39 -17.28 2.96
N HIS A 134 22.61 -16.91 2.56
CA HIS A 134 23.82 -17.23 3.31
C HIS A 134 23.77 -16.63 4.74
N GLY A 135 23.37 -15.37 4.87
CA GLY A 135 23.19 -14.71 6.16
C GLY A 135 22.12 -15.37 7.02
N SER A 136 21.00 -15.80 6.43
CA SER A 136 19.92 -16.49 7.14
C SER A 136 20.36 -17.84 7.72
N MET A 137 21.25 -18.56 7.04
CA MET A 137 21.81 -19.82 7.51
C MET A 137 22.83 -19.63 8.65
N LEU A 138 23.61 -18.55 8.61
CA LEU A 138 24.65 -18.26 9.59
C LEU A 138 24.17 -17.41 10.79
N ALA A 139 22.96 -16.86 10.72
CA ALA A 139 22.46 -15.89 11.69
C ALA A 139 22.45 -16.46 13.13
N PRO A 140 23.12 -15.77 14.08
CA PRO A 140 23.02 -16.08 15.50
C PRO A 140 21.58 -16.05 16.01
N LYS A 141 21.27 -16.84 17.05
CA LYS A 141 19.91 -16.94 17.62
C LYS A 141 19.27 -15.58 17.93
N ARG A 142 20.07 -14.60 18.38
CA ARG A 142 19.60 -13.23 18.72
C ARG A 142 18.96 -12.47 17.55
N TYR A 143 19.34 -12.79 16.31
CA TYR A 143 18.84 -12.10 15.10
C TYR A 143 17.75 -12.87 14.37
N ARG A 144 17.40 -14.08 14.81
CA ARG A 144 16.33 -14.88 14.18
C ARG A 144 14.97 -14.19 14.23
N ILE A 145 14.76 -13.27 15.17
CA ILE A 145 13.54 -12.46 15.23
C ILE A 145 13.37 -11.56 14.00
N LEU A 146 14.48 -11.10 13.39
CA LEU A 146 14.44 -10.31 12.15
C LEU A 146 13.98 -11.18 10.97
N LEU A 147 14.47 -12.42 10.89
CA LEU A 147 14.01 -13.38 9.89
C LEU A 147 12.52 -13.71 10.08
N ALA A 148 12.09 -13.88 11.32
CA ALA A 148 10.67 -14.08 11.64
C ALA A 148 9.81 -12.88 11.20
N ALA A 149 10.29 -11.64 11.39
CA ALA A 149 9.60 -10.43 10.93
C ALA A 149 9.50 -10.36 9.39
N VAL A 150 10.55 -10.78 8.67
CA VAL A 150 10.53 -10.88 7.20
C VAL A 150 9.51 -11.92 6.75
N ILE A 151 9.56 -13.14 7.30
CA ILE A 151 8.62 -14.22 6.96
C ILE A 151 7.18 -13.78 7.25
N TRP A 152 6.94 -13.21 8.43
CA TRP A 152 5.64 -12.66 8.82
C TRP A 152 5.13 -11.65 7.80
N THR A 153 5.97 -10.68 7.43
CA THR A 153 5.58 -9.61 6.50
C THR A 153 5.20 -10.18 5.12
N VAL A 154 6.01 -11.11 4.60
CA VAL A 154 5.72 -11.78 3.32
C VAL A 154 4.40 -12.56 3.41
N LEU A 155 4.17 -13.32 4.49
CA LEU A 155 2.95 -14.09 4.68
C LEU A 155 1.70 -13.20 4.78
N VAL A 156 1.78 -12.08 5.50
CA VAL A 156 0.67 -11.13 5.58
C VAL A 156 0.34 -10.58 4.20
N TYR A 157 1.33 -10.07 3.46
CA TYR A 157 1.08 -9.57 2.10
C TYR A 157 0.57 -10.66 1.14
N SER A 158 1.03 -11.90 1.28
CA SER A 158 0.51 -13.04 0.52
C SER A 158 -0.97 -13.33 0.73
N HIS A 159 -1.55 -13.06 1.91
CA HIS A 159 -2.91 -13.48 2.25
C HIS A 159 -3.92 -12.33 2.30
N VAL A 160 -3.46 -11.08 2.27
CA VAL A 160 -4.35 -9.90 2.32
C VAL A 160 -5.05 -9.64 0.98
N HIS A 161 -4.50 -10.10 -0.14
CA HIS A 161 -5.06 -9.81 -1.46
C HIS A 161 -5.94 -10.95 -2.00
N CYS A 162 -7.16 -10.60 -2.44
CA CYS A 162 -8.01 -11.50 -3.22
C CYS A 162 -7.59 -11.46 -4.70
N PRO A 163 -7.53 -12.61 -5.40
CA PRO A 163 -7.27 -12.63 -6.83
C PRO A 163 -8.47 -12.04 -7.60
N ILE A 164 -8.27 -10.84 -8.14
CA ILE A 164 -9.17 -10.14 -9.05
C ILE A 164 -8.38 -9.83 -10.33
N THR A 165 -8.93 -10.24 -11.47
CA THR A 165 -8.38 -9.90 -12.78
C THR A 165 -8.68 -8.45 -13.11
N MET A 166 -7.65 -7.63 -13.26
CA MET A 166 -7.77 -6.23 -13.66
C MET A 166 -6.87 -5.94 -14.84
N GLN A 167 -7.30 -5.01 -15.67
CA GLN A 167 -6.53 -4.46 -16.77
C GLN A 167 -6.42 -2.96 -16.57
N PHE A 168 -5.20 -2.44 -16.69
CA PHE A 168 -4.92 -1.01 -16.60
C PHE A 168 -4.26 -0.55 -17.90
N LEU A 169 -4.42 0.74 -18.22
CA LEU A 169 -3.69 1.37 -19.32
C LEU A 169 -2.21 1.43 -18.98
N GLN A 170 -1.37 0.86 -19.84
CA GLN A 170 0.06 0.80 -19.62
C GLN A 170 0.75 2.04 -20.20
N CYS A 171 1.86 2.43 -19.57
CA CYS A 171 2.80 3.41 -20.13
C CYS A 171 4.18 2.76 -20.25
N PRO A 172 4.38 1.78 -21.16
CA PRO A 172 5.68 1.17 -21.33
C PRO A 172 6.69 2.21 -21.86
N PRO A 173 7.93 2.23 -21.35
CA PRO A 173 8.96 3.09 -21.91
C PRO A 173 9.30 2.65 -23.33
N ASP A 174 9.57 3.60 -24.22
CA ASP A 174 10.05 3.27 -25.57
C ASP A 174 11.47 2.69 -25.51
N LEU A 175 11.58 1.41 -25.86
CA LEU A 175 12.87 0.71 -25.96
C LEU A 175 13.47 0.78 -27.37
N THR A 176 12.77 1.38 -28.34
CA THR A 176 13.16 1.45 -29.75
C THR A 176 13.86 2.75 -30.15
N GLY A 177 13.80 3.79 -29.30
CA GLY A 177 14.44 5.09 -29.53
C GLY A 177 13.70 5.98 -30.53
N ASN A 178 12.43 5.68 -30.80
CA ASN A 178 11.55 6.45 -31.65
C ASN A 178 10.98 7.66 -30.89
N LYS A 179 11.36 8.87 -31.32
CA LYS A 179 10.88 10.12 -30.72
C LYS A 179 9.39 10.38 -30.90
N SER A 180 8.72 9.65 -31.80
CA SER A 180 7.28 9.71 -32.02
C SER A 180 6.54 8.53 -31.39
N TYR A 181 7.16 7.83 -30.43
CA TYR A 181 6.47 6.80 -29.66
C TYR A 181 5.33 7.40 -28.86
N ILE A 182 4.15 6.80 -29.00
CA ILE A 182 2.94 7.13 -28.26
C ILE A 182 2.59 5.89 -27.44
N ASP A 183 2.49 6.06 -26.12
CA ASP A 183 2.12 4.96 -25.23
C ASP A 183 0.62 4.62 -25.28
N GLU A 184 0.24 3.45 -24.77
CA GLU A 184 -1.15 2.98 -24.79
C GLU A 184 -2.10 3.97 -24.11
N ALA A 185 -1.69 4.58 -22.99
CA ALA A 185 -2.50 5.57 -22.31
C ALA A 185 -2.69 6.83 -23.17
N GLU A 186 -1.65 7.32 -23.84
CA GLU A 186 -1.75 8.46 -24.74
C GLU A 186 -2.64 8.19 -25.96
N ILE A 187 -2.59 6.98 -26.53
CA ILE A 187 -3.54 6.57 -27.58
C ILE A 187 -4.97 6.59 -27.02
N PHE A 188 -5.19 6.03 -25.83
CA PHE A 188 -6.50 6.03 -25.20
C PHE A 188 -7.04 7.43 -24.96
N PHE A 189 -6.24 8.33 -24.36
CA PHE A 189 -6.66 9.70 -24.07
C PHE A 189 -6.82 10.58 -25.33
N SER A 190 -6.39 10.12 -26.51
CA SER A 190 -6.63 10.83 -27.79
C SER A 190 -8.04 10.63 -28.34
N ASP A 191 -8.62 9.43 -28.16
CA ASP A 191 -10.00 9.09 -28.53
C ASP A 191 -10.50 7.91 -27.65
N PRO A 192 -10.98 8.18 -26.42
CA PRO A 192 -11.31 7.14 -25.46
C PRO A 192 -12.43 6.22 -25.92
N VAL A 193 -13.43 6.76 -26.62
CA VAL A 193 -14.60 5.98 -27.09
C VAL A 193 -14.16 4.99 -28.15
N ARG A 194 -13.43 5.44 -29.18
CA ARG A 194 -12.95 4.56 -30.23
C ARG A 194 -12.01 3.49 -29.70
N TRP A 195 -11.15 3.84 -28.75
CA TRP A 195 -10.27 2.88 -28.10
C TRP A 195 -11.08 1.82 -27.35
N LEU A 196 -12.08 2.22 -26.55
CA LEU A 196 -12.94 1.29 -25.80
C LEU A 196 -13.72 0.35 -26.73
N GLU A 197 -14.26 0.86 -27.84
CA GLU A 197 -14.98 0.05 -28.83
C GLU A 197 -14.07 -0.94 -29.55
N ALA A 198 -12.83 -0.53 -29.87
CA ALA A 198 -11.84 -1.42 -30.48
C ALA A 198 -11.36 -2.50 -29.50
N HIS A 199 -11.20 -2.14 -28.22
CA HIS A 199 -10.72 -3.04 -27.16
C HIS A 199 -11.80 -4.01 -26.69
N PHE A 200 -13.07 -3.58 -26.69
CA PHE A 200 -14.23 -4.38 -26.31
C PHE A 200 -15.23 -4.54 -27.47
N PRO A 201 -14.88 -5.29 -28.54
CA PRO A 201 -15.71 -5.40 -29.74
C PRO A 201 -17.01 -6.18 -29.52
N ASN A 202 -17.05 -7.07 -28.53
CA ASN A 202 -18.17 -7.99 -28.25
C ASN A 202 -18.57 -7.97 -26.77
N GLN A 203 -19.85 -8.24 -26.49
CA GLN A 203 -20.39 -8.25 -25.13
C GLN A 203 -19.78 -9.30 -24.19
N THR A 204 -19.21 -10.37 -24.75
CA THR A 204 -18.55 -11.46 -24.01
C THR A 204 -17.18 -11.08 -23.43
N VAL A 205 -16.56 -10.01 -23.94
CA VAL A 205 -15.22 -9.54 -23.54
C VAL A 205 -15.29 -8.30 -22.64
N LEU A 206 -16.47 -7.67 -22.54
CA LEU A 206 -16.71 -6.50 -21.70
C LEU A 206 -16.42 -6.80 -20.22
N SER A 207 -15.77 -5.84 -19.56
CA SER A 207 -15.52 -5.89 -18.13
C SER A 207 -16.82 -5.78 -17.32
N THR A 208 -16.85 -6.35 -16.12
CA THR A 208 -17.99 -6.21 -15.21
C THR A 208 -18.00 -4.85 -14.52
N HIS A 209 -16.81 -4.28 -14.30
CA HIS A 209 -16.62 -3.00 -13.63
C HIS A 209 -15.64 -2.12 -14.41
N LEU A 210 -15.88 -0.81 -14.38
CA LEU A 210 -15.00 0.21 -14.93
C LEU A 210 -14.64 1.20 -13.82
N VAL A 211 -13.35 1.54 -13.72
CA VAL A 211 -12.83 2.50 -12.75
C VAL A 211 -12.03 3.56 -13.49
N PHE A 212 -12.45 4.82 -13.37
CA PHE A 212 -11.80 5.94 -14.06
C PHE A 212 -12.00 7.25 -13.30
N PHE A 213 -11.21 8.27 -13.62
CA PHE A 213 -11.35 9.59 -13.02
C PHE A 213 -12.59 10.31 -13.54
N GLU A 214 -13.26 11.08 -12.68
CA GLU A 214 -14.44 11.90 -12.98
C GLU A 214 -14.32 12.70 -14.29
N VAL A 215 -13.13 13.21 -14.60
CA VAL A 215 -12.86 14.01 -15.82
C VAL A 215 -13.20 13.28 -17.11
N LEU A 216 -13.09 11.95 -17.14
CA LEU A 216 -13.32 11.13 -18.33
C LEU A 216 -14.81 10.81 -18.56
N GLU A 217 -15.66 10.97 -17.54
CA GLU A 217 -17.07 10.53 -17.56
C GLU A 217 -17.84 11.09 -18.77
N LYS A 218 -17.64 12.36 -19.08
CA LYS A 218 -18.33 13.01 -20.20
C LYS A 218 -17.92 12.43 -21.56
N GLU A 219 -16.64 12.14 -21.74
CA GLU A 219 -16.09 11.65 -23.01
C GLU A 219 -16.54 10.23 -23.31
N ILE A 220 -16.55 9.34 -22.30
CA ILE A 220 -16.94 7.93 -22.48
C ILE A 220 -18.43 7.66 -22.24
N SER A 221 -19.22 8.69 -21.93
CA SER A 221 -20.67 8.57 -21.70
C SER A 221 -21.43 7.77 -22.77
N PRO A 222 -21.16 7.90 -24.09
CA PRO A 222 -21.87 7.12 -25.11
C PRO A 222 -21.59 5.63 -24.99
N PHE A 223 -20.36 5.25 -24.60
CA PHE A 223 -19.97 3.86 -24.40
C PHE A 223 -20.62 3.27 -23.12
N LEU A 224 -20.71 4.05 -22.05
CA LEU A 224 -21.33 3.64 -20.79
C LEU A 224 -22.82 3.35 -20.97
N GLU A 225 -23.55 4.26 -21.62
CA GLU A 225 -24.98 4.12 -21.89
C GLU A 225 -25.28 2.94 -22.82
N ARG A 226 -24.51 2.81 -23.91
CA ARG A 226 -24.67 1.72 -24.89
C ARG A 226 -24.49 0.33 -24.28
N ASN A 227 -23.66 0.20 -23.26
CA ASN A 227 -23.31 -1.07 -22.62
C ASN A 227 -23.92 -1.26 -21.22
N SER A 228 -24.91 -0.45 -20.84
CA SER A 228 -25.65 -0.56 -19.57
C SER A 228 -24.77 -0.47 -18.32
N TYR A 229 -23.76 0.40 -18.32
CA TYR A 229 -22.97 0.69 -17.11
C TYR A 229 -23.65 1.75 -16.25
N VAL A 230 -23.73 1.49 -14.94
CA VAL A 230 -24.33 2.41 -13.96
C VAL A 230 -23.30 2.76 -12.88
N LYS A 231 -23.26 4.02 -12.47
CA LYS A 231 -22.37 4.49 -11.40
C LYS A 231 -22.78 3.87 -10.06
N THR A 232 -21.90 3.08 -9.46
CA THR A 232 -22.14 2.40 -8.18
C THR A 232 -21.48 3.13 -7.02
N SER A 233 -20.31 3.74 -7.22
CA SER A 233 -19.57 4.40 -6.13
C SER A 233 -18.66 5.52 -6.62
N GLU A 234 -18.33 6.42 -5.68
CA GLU A 234 -17.42 7.55 -5.91
C GLU A 234 -16.41 7.62 -4.75
N PHE A 235 -15.13 7.77 -5.10
CA PHE A 235 -14.03 7.85 -4.15
C PHE A 235 -13.26 9.14 -4.34
N PHE A 236 -13.03 9.87 -3.26
CA PHE A 236 -12.18 11.05 -3.30
C PHE A 236 -10.72 10.68 -3.56
N HIS A 237 -10.07 11.35 -4.52
CA HIS A 237 -8.68 11.11 -4.88
C HIS A 237 -7.74 12.24 -4.42
N THR A 238 -7.96 13.48 -4.88
CA THR A 238 -7.04 14.59 -4.60
C THR A 238 -7.76 15.94 -4.56
N HIS A 239 -7.22 16.90 -3.80
CA HIS A 239 -7.70 18.27 -3.78
C HIS A 239 -7.14 19.11 -4.94
N VAL A 240 -6.07 18.63 -5.60
CA VAL A 240 -5.36 19.34 -6.67
C VAL A 240 -5.31 18.43 -7.91
N PRO A 241 -6.37 18.39 -8.72
CA PRO A 241 -6.39 17.62 -9.96
C PRO A 241 -5.51 18.29 -11.03
N GLU A 242 -4.86 17.48 -11.88
CA GLU A 242 -4.00 17.98 -12.96
C GLU A 242 -4.12 17.07 -14.20
N GLY A 243 -4.40 17.67 -15.35
CA GLY A 243 -4.49 16.97 -16.64
C GLY A 243 -5.51 15.82 -16.62
N ARG A 244 -5.00 14.59 -16.78
CA ARG A 244 -5.77 13.33 -16.84
C ARG A 244 -6.29 12.87 -15.46
N VAL A 245 -5.82 13.50 -14.38
CA VAL A 245 -6.15 13.12 -12.99
C VAL A 245 -7.28 13.99 -12.46
N GLY A 246 -8.40 13.35 -12.10
CA GLY A 246 -9.58 14.02 -11.55
C GLY A 246 -9.57 14.13 -10.01
N ARG A 247 -10.47 14.96 -9.48
CA ARG A 247 -10.69 15.10 -8.03
C ARG A 247 -11.22 13.80 -7.40
N ASN A 248 -12.11 13.12 -8.12
CA ASN A 248 -12.75 11.88 -7.70
C ASN A 248 -12.52 10.75 -8.72
N ILE A 249 -12.59 9.52 -8.24
CA ILE A 249 -12.58 8.28 -9.01
C ILE A 249 -13.99 7.70 -8.98
N PHE A 250 -14.54 7.36 -10.15
CA PHE A 250 -15.85 6.74 -10.29
C PHE A 250 -15.72 5.24 -10.54
N LEU A 251 -16.61 4.48 -9.92
CA LEU A 251 -16.80 3.05 -10.16
C LEU A 251 -18.14 2.85 -10.84
N TYR A 252 -18.11 2.28 -12.04
CA TYR A 252 -19.28 1.89 -12.82
C TYR A 252 -19.38 0.37 -12.88
N GLU A 253 -20.58 -0.16 -12.71
CA GLU A 253 -20.88 -1.59 -12.78
C GLU A 253 -21.84 -1.86 -13.94
N ARG A 254 -21.59 -2.94 -14.69
CA ARG A 254 -22.45 -3.32 -15.81
C ARG A 254 -23.70 -4.04 -15.29
N GLN A 255 -24.88 -3.52 -15.63
CA GLN A 255 -26.14 -4.21 -15.38
C GLN A 255 -26.36 -5.25 -16.50
N THR A 256 -26.20 -6.52 -16.17
CA THR A 256 -26.55 -7.67 -17.03
C THR A 256 -27.99 -8.10 -16.86
#